data_AF-A0A7V1EI99-F1
#
_entry.id   AF-A0A7V1EI99-F1
#
_cell.length_a   1.000
_cell.length_b   1.000
_cell.length_c   1.000
_cell.angle_alpha   90.00
_cell.angle_beta   90.00
_cell.angle_gamma   90.00
#
_symmetry.space_group_name_H-M   'P 1'
#
loop_
_entity.id
_entity.type
_entity.pdbx_description
1 polymer ?
#
loop_
_entity_poly.entity_id
_entity_poly.type
_entity_poly.pdbx_seq_one_letter_code
_entity_poly.pdbx_strand_id
1 'polypeptide(L)' 'MSKRVEKKYSIRDELKERTYRFALRILKLASMLPDTEVSKVIKRQLCKSGTSVGSNLEEADGSLTLNDFVYKVDAVFNAF' A
#
# COMPACT_ATOMS: atom_id res chain seq x y z
N MET A 1 -20.33 -22.77 -15.03
CA MET A 1 -18.96 -22.70 -14.49
C MET A 1 -18.31 -21.44 -15.07
N SER A 2 -18.22 -20.37 -14.28
CA SER A 2 -17.67 -19.09 -14.73
C SER A 2 -16.19 -19.28 -15.07
N LYS A 3 -15.78 -18.88 -16.29
CA LYS A 3 -14.37 -18.88 -16.69
C LYS A 3 -13.62 -17.99 -15.70
N ARG A 4 -12.74 -18.58 -14.88
CA ARG A 4 -11.83 -17.83 -14.02
C ARG A 4 -11.03 -16.95 -14.98
N VAL A 5 -11.25 -15.63 -14.94
CA VAL A 5 -10.50 -14.68 -15.76
C VAL A 5 -9.03 -14.86 -15.39
N GLU A 6 -8.25 -15.40 -16.30
CA GLU A 6 -6.83 -15.60 -16.08
C GLU A 6 -6.18 -14.23 -16.02
N LYS A 7 -5.49 -13.98 -14.90
CA LYS A 7 -5.01 -12.65 -14.55
C LYS A 7 -3.83 -12.28 -15.46
N LYS A 8 -4.04 -11.34 -16.37
CA LYS A 8 -3.04 -10.98 -17.40
C LYS A 8 -1.77 -10.34 -16.80
N TYR A 9 -1.90 -9.63 -15.67
CA TYR A 9 -0.81 -9.00 -14.95
C TYR A 9 -0.94 -9.27 -13.46
N SER A 10 0.17 -9.59 -12.80
CA SER A 10 0.21 -9.80 -11.36
C SER A 10 1.46 -9.15 -10.79
N ILE A 11 1.31 -8.52 -9.64
CA ILE A 11 2.43 -7.99 -8.88
C ILE A 11 3.18 -9.17 -8.25
N ARG A 12 4.52 -9.10 -8.29
CA ARG A 12 5.39 -10.14 -7.75
C ARG A 12 5.22 -10.24 -6.24
N ASP A 13 5.16 -11.47 -5.72
CA ASP A 13 5.03 -11.74 -4.29
C ASP A 13 6.12 -11.07 -3.45
N GLU A 14 7.34 -10.97 -3.99
CA GLU A 14 8.45 -10.26 -3.35
C GLU A 14 8.10 -8.78 -3.06
N LEU A 15 7.44 -8.10 -4.00
CA LEU A 15 7.05 -6.70 -3.81
C LEU A 15 5.92 -6.58 -2.78
N LYS A 16 4.95 -7.51 -2.79
CA LYS A 16 3.89 -7.58 -1.78
C LYS A 16 4.47 -7.72 -0.38
N GLU A 17 5.38 -8.67 -0.20
CA GLU A 17 6.06 -8.89 1.08
C GLU A 17 6.87 -7.67 1.53
N ARG A 18 7.55 -6.99 0.60
CA ARG A 18 8.29 -5.76 0.90
C ARG A 18 7.36 -4.64 1.39
N THR A 19 6.21 -4.44 0.74
CA THR A 19 5.24 -3.40 1.18
C THR A 19 4.58 -3.75 2.50
N TYR A 20 4.31 -5.03 2.76
CA TYR A 20 3.83 -5.51 4.05
C TYR A 20 4.83 -5.21 5.18
N ARG A 21 6.10 -5.59 5.00
CA ARG A 21 7.17 -5.29 5.97
C ARG A 21 7.37 -3.79 6.17
N PHE A 22 7.24 -3.00 5.10
CA PHE A 22 7.30 -1.55 5.19
C PHE A 22 6.17 -1.00 6.08
N ALA A 23 4.93 -1.43 5.89
CA ALA A 23 3.80 -1.04 6.71
C ALA A 23 4.04 -1.37 8.20
N LEU A 24 4.53 -2.59 8.50
CA LEU A 24 4.88 -2.98 9.88
C LEU A 24 5.95 -2.09 10.51
N ARG A 25 6.98 -1.70 9.74
CA ARG A 25 8.01 -0.76 10.20
C ARG A 25 7.44 0.62 10.50
N ILE A 26 6.51 1.12 9.68
CA ILE A 26 5.85 2.41 9.92
C ILE A 26 5.00 2.36 11.20
N LEU A 27 4.23 1.29 11.40
CA LEU A 27 3.46 1.11 12.64
C LEU A 27 4.37 1.05 13.87
N LYS A 28 5.50 0.34 13.77
CA LYS A 28 6.51 0.29 14.84
C LYS A 28 7.09 1.68 15.12
N LEU A 29 7.47 2.44 14.09
CA LEU A 29 7.94 3.81 14.23
C LEU A 29 6.89 4.72 14.89
N ALA A 30 5.65 4.66 14.42
CA ALA A 30 4.56 5.44 14.99
C ALA A 30 4.33 5.11 16.48
N SER A 31 4.45 3.84 16.87
CA SER A 31 4.31 3.44 18.28
C SER A 31 5.40 3.99 19.20
N MET A 32 6.58 4.34 18.66
CA MET A 32 7.69 4.91 19.43
C MET A 32 7.56 6.42 19.68
N LEU A 33 6.63 7.09 19.00
CA LEU A 33 6.41 8.53 19.20
C LEU A 33 5.76 8.82 20.56
N PRO A 34 6.14 9.91 21.24
CA PRO A 34 5.61 10.24 22.56
C PRO A 34 4.11 10.50 22.53
N ASP A 35 3.44 10.41 23.68
CA ASP A 35 2.01 10.69 23.78
C ASP A 35 1.74 12.18 23.96
N THR A 36 1.88 12.92 22.87
CA THR A 36 1.58 14.36 22.79
C THR A 36 0.58 14.60 21.67
N GLU A 37 -0.20 15.69 21.74
CA GLU A 37 -1.17 16.04 20.69
C GLU A 37 -0.51 16.18 19.31
N VAL A 38 0.68 16.78 19.24
CA VAL A 38 1.46 16.88 18.00
C VAL A 38 1.83 15.49 17.48
N SER A 39 2.31 14.60 18.36
CA SER A 39 2.68 13.24 17.97
C SER A 39 1.47 12.40 17.55
N LYS A 40 0.27 12.64 18.11
CA LYS A 40 -0.96 11.96 17.67
C LYS A 40 -1.29 12.27 16.21
N VAL A 41 -1.13 13.53 15.79
CA VAL A 41 -1.31 13.92 14.38
C VAL A 41 -0.30 13.21 13.49
N ILE A 42 0.98 13.21 13.88
CA ILE A 42 2.05 12.56 13.12
C ILE A 42 1.84 11.05 13.04
N LYS A 43 1.51 10.38 14.15
CA LYS A 43 1.15 8.96 14.21
C LYS A 43 0.08 8.64 13.17
N ARG A 44 -1.00 9.43 13.13
CA ARG A 44 -2.11 9.23 12.20
C ARG A 44 -1.68 9.37 10.74
N GLN A 45 -0.87 10.38 10.41
CA GLN A 45 -0.39 10.59 9.05
C GLN A 45 0.59 9.49 8.60
N LEU A 46 1.52 9.09 9.47
CA LEU A 46 2.44 7.98 9.22
C LEU A 46 1.67 6.68 9.01
N CYS A 47 0.76 6.32 9.91
CA CYS A 47 0.00 5.08 9.78
C CYS A 47 -0.82 5.06 8.49
N LYS A 48 -1.47 6.17 8.10
CA LYS A 48 -2.25 6.24 6.86
C LYS A 48 -1.37 6.10 5.62
N SER A 49 -0.37 6.96 5.46
CA SER A 49 0.52 6.97 4.29
C SER A 49 1.37 5.70 4.17
N GLY A 50 1.84 5.16 5.30
CA GLY A 50 2.65 3.94 5.31
C GLY A 50 1.88 2.67 4.95
N THR A 51 0.62 2.59 5.36
CA THR A 51 -0.24 1.42 5.06
C THR A 51 -0.91 1.51 3.69
N SER A 52 -1.14 2.72 3.17
CA SER A 52 -1.76 2.91 1.84
C SER A 52 -0.91 2.36 0.70
N VAL A 53 0.42 2.28 0.85
CA VAL A 53 1.32 1.67 -0.13
C VAL A 53 0.92 0.24 -0.47
N GLY A 54 0.69 -0.60 0.56
CA GLY A 54 0.27 -1.99 0.37
C GLY A 54 -1.16 -2.09 -0.17
N SER A 55 -2.08 -1.26 0.33
CA SER A 55 -3.47 -1.22 -0.15
C SER A 55 -3.57 -0.86 -1.64
N ASN A 56 -2.85 0.19 -2.07
CA ASN A 56 -2.83 0.62 -3.47
C ASN A 56 -2.16 -0.43 -4.37
N LEU A 57 -1.14 -1.14 -3.85
CA LEU A 57 -0.49 -2.23 -4.56
C LEU A 57 -1.45 -3.42 -4.78
N GLU A 58 -2.21 -3.83 -3.76
CA GLU A 58 -3.24 -4.87 -3.89
C GLU A 58 -4.37 -4.44 -4.83
N GLU A 59 -4.77 -3.17 -4.81
CA GLU A 59 -5.78 -2.64 -5.73
C GLU A 59 -5.29 -2.62 -7.19
N ALA A 60 -4.02 -2.27 -7.41
CA ALA A 60 -3.37 -2.36 -8.72
C ALA A 60 -3.28 -3.81 -9.17
N ASP A 61 -2.91 -4.72 -8.28
CA ASP A 61 -2.89 -6.15 -8.56
C ASP A 61 -4.28 -6.65 -8.97
N GLY A 62 -5.37 -6.09 -8.44
CA GLY A 62 -6.75 -6.41 -8.85
C GLY A 62 -7.21 -5.85 -10.21
N SER A 63 -6.40 -5.04 -10.89
CA SER A 63 -6.80 -4.32 -12.10
C SER A 63 -7.14 -5.22 -13.29
N LEU A 64 -8.22 -4.86 -14.00
CA LEU A 64 -8.70 -5.58 -15.19
C LEU A 64 -8.00 -5.13 -16.49
N THR A 65 -7.42 -3.92 -16.49
CA THR A 65 -6.73 -3.34 -17.66
C THR A 65 -5.35 -2.84 -17.28
N LEU A 66 -4.45 -2.76 -18.27
CA LEU A 66 -3.09 -2.24 -18.06
C LEU A 66 -3.09 -0.75 -17.68
N ASN A 67 -4.01 0.04 -18.24
CA ASN A 67 -4.12 1.47 -17.92
C ASN A 67 -4.54 1.69 -16.46
N ASP A 68 -5.52 0.91 -15.97
CA ASP A 68 -5.95 0.95 -14.57
C ASP A 68 -4.81 0.50 -13.63
N PHE A 69 -4.06 -0.54 -14.02
CA PHE A 69 -2.89 -1.00 -13.28
C PHE A 69 -1.84 0.11 -13.14
N VAL A 70 -1.44 0.75 -14.25
CA VAL A 70 -0.42 1.81 -14.25
C VAL A 70 -0.87 3.00 -13.40
N TYR A 71 -2.12 3.45 -13.55
CA TYR A 71 -2.66 4.55 -12.76
C TYR A 71 -2.60 4.29 -11.24
N LYS A 72 -2.94 3.07 -10.80
CA LYS A 72 -2.90 2.70 -9.38
C LYS A 72 -1.49 2.53 -8.84
N VAL A 73 -0.57 2.00 -9.65
CA VAL A 73 0.86 1.95 -9.30
C VAL A 73 1.44 3.36 -9.19
N ASP A 74 1.06 4.28 -10.09
CA ASP A 74 1.48 5.68 -10.02
C ASP A 74 1.06 6.34 -8.69
N ALA A 75 -0.17 6.06 -8.24
CA ALA A 75 -0.66 6.51 -6.93
C ALA A 75 0.12 5.90 -5.74
N VAL A 76 0.88 4.81 -5.90
CA VAL A 76 1.80 4.31 -4.87
C VAL A 76 3.04 5.20 -4.76
N PHE A 77 3.53 5.73 -5.88
CA PHE A 77 4.81 6.46 -5.95
C PHE A 77 4.66 7.98 -5.86
N ASN A 78 3.55 8.54 -6.35
CA ASN A 78 3.35 9.98 -6.49
C ASN A 78 2.31 10.57 -5.52
N ALA A 79 1.75 9.78 -4.59
CA ALA A 79 0.78 10.27 -3.62
C ALA A 79 1.46 10.95 -2.42
N PHE A 80 1.95 12.18 -2.61
CA PHE A 80 2.35 13.09 -1.53
C PHE A 80 2.01 14.54 -1.87
#